data_AF-A0A653YIL6-F1
#
_entry.id   AF-A0A653YIL6-F1
#
_cell.length_a   1.000
_cell.length_b   1.000
_cell.length_c   1.000
_cell.angle_alpha   90.00
_cell.angle_beta   90.00
_cell.angle_gamma   90.00
#
_symmetry.space_group_name_H-M   'P 1'
#
loop_
_entity.id
_entity.type
_entity.pdbx_description
1 polymer ?
#
loop_
_entity_poly.entity_id
_entity_poly.type
_entity_poly.pdbx_seq_one_letter_code
_entity_poly.pdbx_strand_id
1 'polypeptide(L)'
;MTKAAKVFGKRMDNFFANEGTLEYINELEKLVPGIPVINTKTGNGKSPMVGTWGHPKLAVFFARWLDVKFAVFCDMVIDDILNKKAEVTFTSEATASKLAKTHLDTARELVATLEENA
;
A
#
# COMPACT_ATOMS: atom_id res chain seq x y z
N MET A 1 -1.70 -2.70 -7.44
CA MET A 1 -1.07 -1.61 -8.22
C MET A 1 -1.93 -1.14 -9.38
N THR A 2 -2.50 -2.03 -10.19
CA THR A 2 -3.26 -1.67 -11.42
C THR A 2 -4.42 -0.68 -11.19
N LYS A 3 -5.20 -0.86 -10.11
CA LYS A 3 -6.30 0.07 -9.75
C LYS A 3 -5.79 1.49 -9.48
N ALA A 4 -4.70 1.61 -8.73
CA ALA A 4 -4.10 2.91 -8.41
C ALA A 4 -3.56 3.60 -9.67
N ALA A 5 -2.81 2.88 -10.52
CA ALA A 5 -2.34 3.43 -11.80
C ALA A 5 -3.47 4.01 -12.66
N LYS A 6 -4.61 3.31 -12.72
CA LYS A 6 -5.80 3.78 -13.46
C LYS A 6 -6.38 5.09 -12.90
N VAL A 7 -6.42 5.26 -11.58
CA VAL A 7 -6.91 6.49 -10.93
C VAL A 7 -6.06 7.70 -11.30
N PHE A 8 -4.73 7.53 -11.36
CA PHE A 8 -3.79 8.59 -11.73
C PHE A 8 -3.58 8.72 -13.25
N GLY A 9 -4.34 7.98 -14.08
CA GLY A 9 -4.22 8.01 -15.54
C GLY A 9 -2.89 7.48 -16.09
N LYS A 10 -2.17 6.67 -15.30
CA LYS A 10 -0.85 6.13 -15.67
C LYS A 10 -0.99 4.69 -16.20
N ARG A 11 -0.18 4.34 -17.20
CA ARG A 11 -0.09 2.96 -17.73
C ARG A 11 1.00 2.18 -17.01
N MET A 12 0.68 0.97 -16.55
CA MET A 12 1.65 0.09 -15.88
C MET A 12 2.84 -0.27 -16.78
N ASP A 13 2.64 -0.37 -18.09
CA ASP A 13 3.72 -0.66 -19.04
C ASP A 13 4.86 0.38 -18.93
N ASN A 14 4.51 1.66 -18.76
CA ASN A 14 5.49 2.73 -18.60
C ASN A 14 6.25 2.64 -17.27
N PHE A 15 5.65 2.06 -16.23
CA PHE A 15 6.33 1.84 -14.96
C PHE A 15 7.41 0.79 -15.11
N PHE A 16 7.10 -0.33 -15.79
CA PHE A 16 8.04 -1.44 -16.01
C PHE A 16 9.06 -1.19 -17.12
N ALA A 17 8.76 -0.29 -18.07
CA ALA A 17 9.69 0.12 -19.11
C ALA A 17 10.81 1.05 -18.59
N ASN A 18 10.65 1.64 -17.40
CA ASN A 18 11.66 2.51 -16.81
C ASN A 18 12.80 1.69 -16.21
N GLU A 19 14.02 1.94 -16.66
CA GLU A 19 15.25 1.29 -16.17
C GLU A 19 15.41 1.45 -14.65
N GLY A 20 15.20 2.66 -14.11
CA GLY A 20 15.31 2.89 -12.68
C GLY A 20 14.29 2.11 -11.84
N THR A 21 13.13 1.77 -12.43
CA THR A 21 12.17 0.87 -11.76
C THR A 21 12.71 -0.56 -11.70
N LEU A 22 13.31 -1.06 -12.79
CA LEU A 22 13.88 -2.41 -12.85
C LEU A 22 15.05 -2.55 -11.88
N GLU A 23 15.94 -1.57 -11.84
CA GLU A 23 17.04 -1.51 -10.87
C GLU A 23 16.52 -1.54 -9.43
N TYR A 24 15.52 -0.70 -9.11
CA TYR A 24 14.92 -0.66 -7.79
C TYR A 24 14.29 -2.00 -7.39
N ILE A 25 13.58 -2.65 -8.31
CA ILE A 25 12.99 -3.98 -8.06
C ILE A 25 14.09 -5.01 -7.78
N ASN A 26 15.15 -5.04 -8.58
CA ASN A 26 16.27 -5.96 -8.40
C ASN A 26 16.96 -5.78 -7.04
N GLU A 27 17.20 -4.54 -6.62
CA GLU A 27 17.74 -4.29 -5.27
C GLU A 27 16.76 -4.67 -4.17
N LEU A 28 15.46 -4.44 -4.38
CA LEU A 28 14.44 -4.82 -3.41
C LEU A 28 14.31 -6.34 -3.28
N GLU A 29 14.39 -7.09 -4.38
CA GLU A 29 14.36 -8.57 -4.38
C GLU A 29 15.50 -9.17 -3.54
N LYS A 30 16.69 -8.56 -3.57
CA LYS A 30 17.81 -8.96 -2.71
C LYS A 30 17.52 -8.74 -1.22
N LEU A 31 16.76 -7.71 -0.87
CA LEU A 31 16.42 -7.36 0.52
C LEU A 31 15.26 -8.19 1.10
N VAL A 32 14.39 -8.74 0.24
CA VAL A 32 13.25 -9.59 0.67
C VAL A 32 13.30 -10.96 -0.02
N PRO A 33 14.30 -11.80 0.31
CA PRO A 33 14.44 -13.10 -0.32
C PRO A 33 13.22 -13.99 -0.05
N GLY A 34 12.73 -14.67 -1.08
CA GLY A 34 11.62 -15.63 -0.99
C GLY A 34 10.22 -15.02 -1.11
N ILE A 35 10.09 -13.69 -1.19
CA ILE A 35 8.80 -13.03 -1.44
C ILE A 35 8.87 -12.29 -2.79
N PRO A 36 7.98 -12.60 -3.76
CA PRO A 36 7.99 -11.91 -5.04
C PRO A 36 7.66 -10.42 -4.86
N VAL A 37 8.52 -9.56 -5.38
CA VAL A 37 8.32 -8.10 -5.32
C VAL A 37 7.11 -7.66 -6.15
N ILE A 38 6.83 -8.38 -7.25
CA ILE A 38 5.65 -8.16 -8.09
C ILE A 38 4.96 -9.50 -8.32
N ASN A 39 3.64 -9.53 -8.16
CA ASN A 39 2.81 -10.66 -8.51
C ASN A 39 1.76 -10.22 -9.52
N THR A 40 1.81 -10.78 -10.72
CA THR A 40 0.87 -10.48 -11.81
C THR A 40 0.04 -11.71 -12.10
N LYS A 41 -1.28 -11.58 -12.00
CA LYS A 41 -2.23 -12.57 -12.52
C LYS A 41 -2.89 -12.03 -13.77
N THR A 42 -2.55 -12.63 -14.90
CA THR A 42 -3.21 -12.41 -16.20
C THR A 42 -4.32 -13.44 -16.37
N GLY A 43 -5.50 -13.03 -16.84
CA GLY A 43 -6.63 -13.94 -17.05
C GLY A 43 -7.34 -13.69 -18.38
N ASN A 44 -7.85 -14.77 -18.99
CA ASN A 44 -8.64 -14.76 -20.23
C ASN A 44 -10.11 -14.31 -20.01
N GLY A 45 -10.35 -13.29 -19.18
CA GLY A 45 -11.70 -12.75 -18.93
C GLY A 45 -12.64 -13.63 -18.09
N LYS A 46 -12.26 -14.87 -17.77
CA LYS A 46 -13.07 -15.82 -16.96
C LYS A 46 -12.68 -15.87 -15.47
N SER A 47 -11.57 -15.24 -15.08
CA SER A 47 -11.14 -15.22 -13.68
C SER A 47 -11.44 -13.85 -13.05
N PRO A 48 -12.10 -13.80 -11.89
CA PRO A 48 -12.44 -12.54 -11.23
C PRO A 48 -11.23 -11.79 -10.64
N MET A 49 -10.05 -12.42 -10.61
CA MET A 49 -8.88 -11.90 -9.88
C MET A 49 -7.69 -11.62 -10.81
N VAL A 50 -7.90 -10.74 -11.80
CA VAL A 50 -6.86 -10.24 -12.70
C VAL A 50 -6.27 -8.94 -12.16
N GLY A 51 -4.94 -8.85 -12.14
CA GLY A 51 -4.26 -7.62 -11.72
C GLY A 51 -2.78 -7.82 -11.40
N THR A 52 -2.14 -6.70 -11.08
CA THR A 52 -0.76 -6.65 -10.60
C THR A 52 -0.75 -6.13 -9.17
N TRP A 53 -0.18 -6.90 -8.27
CA TRP A 53 0.09 -6.58 -6.88
C TRP A 53 1.60 -6.41 -6.70
N GLY A 54 1.99 -5.42 -5.91
CA GLY A 54 3.39 -5.17 -5.57
C GLY A 54 3.59 -5.38 -4.08
N HIS A 55 4.81 -5.72 -3.71
CA HIS A 55 5.23 -5.86 -2.33
C HIS A 55 5.05 -4.54 -1.57
N PRO A 56 4.69 -4.54 -0.27
CA PRO A 56 4.47 -3.31 0.49
C PRO A 56 5.66 -2.33 0.47
N LYS A 57 6.90 -2.85 0.46
CA LYS A 57 8.10 -2.01 0.35
C LYS A 57 8.24 -1.28 -1.00
N LEU A 58 7.59 -1.77 -2.06
CA LEU A 58 7.53 -1.09 -3.35
C LEU A 58 6.50 0.05 -3.37
N ALA A 59 5.58 0.11 -2.40
CA ALA A 59 4.42 1.01 -2.45
C ALA A 59 4.80 2.49 -2.49
N VAL A 60 5.78 2.92 -1.67
CA VAL A 60 6.23 4.32 -1.64
C VAL A 60 6.89 4.71 -2.95
N PHE A 61 7.79 3.87 -3.47
CA PHE A 61 8.44 4.10 -4.77
C PHE A 61 7.41 4.20 -5.90
N PHE A 62 6.43 3.28 -5.94
CA PHE A 62 5.36 3.32 -6.91
C PHE A 62 4.48 4.57 -6.77
N ALA A 63 4.15 5.00 -5.56
CA ALA A 63 3.36 6.21 -5.32
C ALA A 63 4.10 7.49 -5.78
N ARG A 64 5.42 7.57 -5.55
CA ARG A 64 6.26 8.67 -6.08
C ARG A 64 6.24 8.73 -7.60
N TRP A 65 6.19 7.58 -8.28
CA TRP A 65 6.06 7.54 -9.73
C TRP A 65 4.67 7.96 -10.24
N LEU A 66 3.61 7.69 -9.46
CA LEU A 66 2.24 8.06 -9.83
C LEU A 66 2.02 9.59 -9.79
N ASP A 67 2.52 10.26 -8.76
CA ASP A 67 2.36 11.70 -8.54
C ASP A 67 3.69 12.39 -8.21
N VAL A 68 4.09 13.31 -9.09
CA VAL A 68 5.32 14.10 -8.95
C VAL A 68 5.26 15.04 -7.74
N LYS A 69 4.08 15.59 -7.40
CA LYS A 69 3.94 16.45 -6.22
C LYS A 69 4.19 15.65 -4.94
N PHE A 70 3.66 14.44 -4.89
CA PHE A 70 3.91 13.51 -3.79
C PHE A 70 5.39 13.13 -3.72
N ALA A 71 6.06 12.92 -4.86
CA ALA A 71 7.50 12.64 -4.89
C ALA A 71 8.33 13.78 -4.26
N VAL A 72 8.07 15.03 -4.65
CA VAL A 72 8.75 16.20 -4.08
C VAL A 72 8.47 16.32 -2.58
N PHE A 73 7.24 16.06 -2.16
CA PHE A 73 6.90 16.04 -0.73
C PHE A 73 7.68 14.97 0.03
N CYS A 74 7.82 13.75 -0.49
CA CYS A 74 8.65 12.72 0.12
C CYS A 74 10.10 13.17 0.28
N ASP A 75 10.66 13.86 -0.71
CA ASP A 75 12.03 14.37 -0.65
C ASP A 75 12.19 15.45 0.42
N MET A 76 11.20 16.33 0.60
CA MET A 76 11.18 17.30 1.71
C MET A 76 11.13 16.61 3.08
N VAL A 77 10.29 15.58 3.23
CA VAL A 77 10.21 14.81 4.48
C VAL A 77 11.54 14.11 4.78
N ILE A 78 12.21 13.57 3.77
CA ILE A 78 13.55 12.97 3.92
C ILE A 78 14.56 14.04 4.38
N ASP A 79 14.54 15.24 3.78
CA ASP A 79 15.42 16.34 4.16
C ASP A 79 15.18 16.79 5.62
N ASP A 80 13.92 16.89 6.05
CA ASP A 80 13.57 17.24 7.43
C ASP A 80 14.06 16.20 8.44
N ILE A 81 14.00 14.91 8.09
CA ILE A 81 14.53 13.81 8.91
C ILE A 81 16.06 13.90 9.01
N LEU A 82 16.75 14.11 7.89
CA LEU A 82 18.22 14.23 7.86
C LEU A 82 18.73 15.43 8.66
N ASN A 83 17.99 16.54 8.60
CA ASN A 83 18.32 17.77 9.34
C ASN A 83 17.85 17.76 10.80
N LYS A 84 17.30 16.64 11.31
CA LYS A 84 16.74 16.49 12.67
C LYS A 84 15.66 17.53 13.01
N LYS A 85 14.98 18.07 12.01
CA LYS A 85 13.86 19.02 12.20
C LYS A 85 12.53 18.29 12.44
N ALA A 86 12.46 17.01 12.07
CA ALA A 86 11.29 16.17 12.27
C ALA A 86 11.34 15.45 13.63
N GLU A 87 10.32 15.68 14.47
CA GLU A 87 10.03 14.79 15.61
C GLU A 87 9.29 13.55 15.08
N VAL A 88 10.03 12.46 14.87
CA VAL A 88 9.44 11.19 14.45
C VAL A 88 8.80 10.52 15.66
N THR A 89 7.51 10.80 15.86
CA THR A 89 6.71 10.06 16.85
C THR A 89 6.27 8.74 16.22
N PHE A 90 6.96 7.66 16.56
CA PHE A 90 6.52 6.31 16.21
C PHE A 90 5.29 5.97 17.05
N THR A 91 4.10 6.32 16.58
CA THR A 91 2.87 5.77 17.11
C THR A 91 2.82 4.31 16.69
N SER A 92 3.13 3.40 17.62
CA SER A 92 2.98 1.97 17.38
C SER A 92 1.54 1.66 16.92
N GLU A 93 1.40 0.62 16.10
CA GLU A 93 0.15 0.20 15.43
C GLU A 93 -1.04 -0.08 16.37
N ALA A 94 -0.93 0.14 17.68
CA ALA A 94 -2.06 0.16 18.61
C ALA A 94 -3.05 1.32 18.33
N THR A 95 -2.69 2.30 17.50
CA THR A 95 -3.52 3.49 17.22
C THR A 95 -3.90 3.65 15.74
N ALA A 96 -3.53 2.70 14.88
CA ALA A 96 -4.02 2.66 13.50
C ALA A 96 -5.42 2.02 13.50
N SER A 97 -6.42 2.85 13.82
CA SER A 97 -7.84 2.51 13.94
C SER A 97 -8.23 1.80 15.24
N LYS A 98 -8.41 2.58 16.32
CA LYS A 98 -9.64 2.37 17.12
C LYS A 98 -10.82 2.70 16.20
N LEU A 99 -11.17 1.78 15.29
CA LEU A 99 -12.51 1.74 14.72
C LEU A 99 -13.44 1.76 15.93
N ALA A 100 -14.26 2.81 16.02
CA ALA A 100 -14.95 3.20 17.24
C ALA A 100 -15.47 1.97 17.99
N LYS A 101 -14.90 1.71 19.18
CA LYS A 101 -15.25 0.56 20.05
C LYS A 101 -16.78 0.37 20.16
N THR A 102 -17.50 1.49 20.04
CA THR A 102 -18.95 1.63 19.90
C THR A 102 -19.59 0.64 18.93
N HIS A 103 -19.05 0.41 17.72
CA HIS A 103 -19.72 -0.46 16.73
C HIS A 103 -19.58 -1.97 17.04
N LEU A 104 -18.49 -2.37 17.69
CA LEU A 104 -18.28 -3.77 18.10
C LEU A 104 -19.14 -4.13 19.31
N ASP A 105 -19.33 -3.19 20.23
CA ASP A 105 -20.18 -3.37 21.40
C ASP A 105 -21.66 -3.42 21.00
N THR A 106 -22.11 -2.55 20.08
CA THR A 106 -23.47 -2.64 19.50
C THR A 106 -23.71 -3.95 18.76
N ALA A 107 -22.71 -4.47 18.05
CA ALA A 107 -22.84 -5.76 17.36
C ALA A 107 -22.98 -6.94 18.34
N ARG A 108 -22.25 -6.91 19.47
CA ARG A 108 -22.35 -7.94 20.52
C ARG A 108 -23.70 -7.93 21.23
N GLU A 109 -24.22 -6.73 21.51
CA GLU A 109 -25.53 -6.58 22.15
C GLU A 109 -26.67 -7.06 21.23
N LEU A 110 -26.60 -6.77 19.93
CA LEU A 110 -27.56 -7.31 18.95
C LEU A 110 -27.53 -8.83 18.87
N VAL A 111 -26.34 -9.45 18.89
CA VAL A 111 -26.21 -10.91 18.89
C VAL A 111 -26.83 -11.52 20.15
N ALA A 112 -26.58 -10.95 21.32
CA ALA A 112 -27.19 -11.41 22.57
C ALA A 112 -28.73 -11.31 22.53
N THR A 113 -29.28 -10.23 21.98
CA THR A 113 -30.74 -10.09 21.83
C THR A 113 -31.36 -11.06 20.82
N LEU A 114 -30.59 -11.57 19.85
CA LEU A 114 -31.07 -12.58 18.91
C LEU A 114 -31.04 -13.98 19.52
N GLU A 115 -30.06 -14.26 20.40
CA GLU A 115 -29.95 -15.54 21.11
C GLU A 115 -31.00 -15.69 22.23
N GLU A 116 -31.43 -14.60 22.87
CA GLU A 116 -32.51 -14.63 23.88
C GLU A 116 -33.93 -14.73 23.28
N ASN A 117 -34.10 -14.44 21.99
CA ASN A 117 -35.39 -14.47 21.29
C ASN A 117 -35.57 -15.69 20.35
N ALA A 118 -34.67 -16.67 20.41
CA ALA A 118 -34.73 -17.95 19.70
C ALA A 118 -35.09 -19.10 20.65
#